data_AF-A0A1Z1MQP9-F1
#
_entry.id   AF-A0A1Z1MQP9-F1
#
_cell.length_a   1.000
_cell.length_b   1.000
_cell.length_c   1.000
_cell.angle_alpha   90.00
_cell.angle_beta   90.00
_cell.angle_gamma   90.00
#
_symmetry.space_group_name_H-M   'P 1'
#
loop_
_entity.id
_entity.type
_entity.pdbx_description
1 polymer ?
#
loop_
_entity_poly.entity_id
_entity_poly.type
_entity_poly.pdbx_seq_one_letter_code
_entity_poly.pdbx_strand_id
1 'polypeptide(L)' 'MNIGTKLKKIRQIGFLTRMSTKSGRKIINNKRKKRRQKLNN' A
#
# COMPACT_ATOMS: atom_id res chain seq x y z
N MET A 1 10.10 18.52 12.89
CA MET A 1 9.92 18.25 11.44
C MET A 1 8.76 17.28 11.24
N ASN A 2 7.63 17.71 10.68
CA ASN A 2 6.53 16.80 10.32
C ASN A 2 6.73 16.33 8.86
N ILE A 3 7.49 15.25 8.68
CA ILE A 3 8.14 14.88 7.41
C ILE A 3 7.16 14.27 6.36
N GLY A 4 5.85 14.19 6.65
CA GLY A 4 4.86 13.79 5.66
C GLY A 4 3.40 14.02 6.06
N THR A 5 2.56 14.39 5.09
CA THR A 5 1.11 14.55 5.27
C THR A 5 0.37 13.23 5.04
N LYS A 6 -0.79 13.06 5.68
CA LYS A 6 -1.70 11.91 5.47
C LYS A 6 -2.03 11.75 3.97
N LEU A 7 -2.22 12.86 3.27
CA LEU A 7 -2.49 12.88 1.83
C LEU A 7 -1.34 12.29 1.01
N LYS A 8 -0.09 12.70 1.29
CA LYS A 8 1.09 12.15 0.62
C LYS A 8 1.22 10.64 0.84
N LYS A 9 0.93 10.18 2.06
CA LYS A 9 0.95 8.76 2.42
C LYS A 9 -0.06 7.94 1.59
N ILE A 10 -1.31 8.39 1.51
CA ILE A 10 -2.35 7.70 0.74
C ILE A 10 -2.00 7.69 -0.76
N ARG A 11 -1.49 8.79 -1.31
CA ARG A 11 -1.10 8.85 -2.72
C ARG A 11 0.03 7.88 -3.07
N GLN A 12 1.04 7.75 -2.20
CA GLN A 12 2.22 6.93 -2.47
C GLN A 12 1.99 5.45 -2.21
N ILE A 13 1.34 5.12 -1.09
CA ILE A 13 1.23 3.75 -0.61
C ILE A 13 -0.20 3.36 -0.27
N GLY A 14 -1.22 4.09 -0.70
CA GLY A 14 -2.63 3.73 -0.50
C GLY A 14 -3.06 2.50 -1.30
N PHE A 15 -4.20 1.91 -0.93
CA PHE A 15 -4.64 0.63 -1.51
C PHE A 15 -4.91 0.74 -3.00
N LEU A 16 -5.61 1.79 -3.42
CA LEU A 16 -5.90 2.06 -4.83
C LEU A 16 -4.60 2.23 -5.65
N THR A 17 -3.62 2.97 -5.13
CA THR A 17 -2.30 3.13 -5.76
C THR A 17 -1.58 1.78 -5.92
N ARG A 18 -1.70 0.88 -4.94
CA ARG A 18 -1.13 -0.48 -5.06
C ARG A 18 -1.89 -1.31 -6.08
N MET A 19 -3.21 -1.16 -6.21
CA MET A 19 -4.00 -1.95 -7.15
C MET A 19 -3.89 -1.50 -8.61
N SER A 20 -3.55 -0.23 -8.87
CA SER A 20 -3.42 0.30 -10.23
C SER A 20 -2.24 -0.33 -11.01
N THR A 21 -1.13 -0.64 -10.33
CA THR A 21 0.08 -1.17 -10.97
C THR A 21 0.22 -2.68 -10.81
N LYS A 22 0.82 -3.36 -11.80
CA LYS A 22 1.08 -4.80 -11.76
C LYS A 22 1.96 -5.19 -10.56
N SER A 23 3.01 -4.41 -10.29
CA SER A 23 3.92 -4.61 -9.16
C SER A 23 3.23 -4.39 -7.82
N GLY A 24 2.40 -3.35 -7.68
CA GLY A 24 1.63 -3.10 -6.48
C GLY A 24 0.63 -4.22 -6.17
N ARG A 25 -0.07 -4.75 -7.18
CA ARG A 25 -0.96 -5.91 -7.03
C ARG A 25 -0.20 -7.13 -6.51
N LYS A 26 0.99 -7.39 -7.06
CA LYS A 26 1.87 -8.50 -6.60
C LYS A 26 2.23 -8.34 -5.12
N ILE A 27 2.54 -7.12 -4.66
CA ILE A 27 2.84 -6.85 -3.24
C ILE A 27 1.64 -7.17 -2.35
N ILE A 28 0.43 -6.72 -2.71
CA ILE A 28 -0.79 -6.98 -1.93
C ILE A 28 -1.09 -8.48 -1.89
N ASN A 29 -1.00 -9.17 -3.02
CA ASN A 29 -1.25 -10.62 -3.09
C ASN A 29 -0.22 -11.42 -2.26
N ASN A 30 1.05 -11.00 -2.26
CA ASN A 30 2.07 -11.60 -1.40
C ASN A 30 1.75 -11.40 0.09
N LYS A 31 1.28 -10.21 0.49
CA LYS A 31 0.86 -9.95 1.88
C LYS A 31 -0.38 -10.76 2.27
N ARG A 32 -1.34 -10.94 1.36
CA ARG A 32 -2.51 -11.81 1.54
C ARG A 32 -2.09 -13.27 1.71
N LYS A 33 -1.18 -13.78 0.86
CA LYS A 33 -0.64 -15.14 0.97
C LYS A 33 0.05 -15.37 2.31
N LYS A 34 0.77 -14.36 2.81
CA LYS A 34 1.40 -14.37 4.15
C LYS A 34 0.42 -14.11 5.31
N ARG A 35 -0.87 -13.94 5.04
CA ARG A 35 -1.93 -13.66 6.02
C ARG A 35 -1.62 -12.47 6.95
N ARG A 36 -1.02 -11.41 6.40
CA ARG A 36 -0.77 -10.18 7.17
C ARG A 36 -2.12 -9.56 7.54
N GLN A 37 -2.33 -9.29 8.83
CA GLN A 37 -3.52 -8.57 9.33
C GLN A 37 -3.71 -7.22 8.65
N LYS A 38 -2.60 -6.51 8.40
CA LYS A 38 -2.58 -5.23 7.67
C LYS A 38 -1.94 -5.40 6.30
N LEU A 39 -2.75 -5.33 5.24
CA LEU A 39 -2.27 -5.43 3.86
C LEU A 39 -1.65 -4.12 3.38
N ASN A 40 -2.20 -3.00 3.82
CA ASN A 40 -1.70 -1.70 3.43
C ASN A 40 -1.93 -0.63 4.49
N ASN A 41 -1.30 0.52 4.29
CA ASN A 41 -1.22 1.58 5.28
C ASN A 41 -2.55 2.30 5.54
#